data_AF-A0A2V9YWD9-F1
#
_entry.id   AF-A0A2V9YWD9-F1
#
_cell.length_a   1.000
_cell.length_b   1.000
_cell.length_c   1.000
_cell.angle_alpha   90.00
_cell.angle_beta   90.00
_cell.angle_gamma   90.00
#
_symmetry.space_group_name_H-M   'P 1'
#
loop_
_entity.id
_entity.type
_entity.pdbx_description
1 polymer ?
#
loop_
_entity_poly.entity_id
_entity_poly.type
_entity_poly.pdbx_seq_one_letter_code
_entity_poly.pdbx_strand_id
1 'polypeptide(L)'
;MAIGQAPKLDFLKPHDGVEISPRGLIAVNPQTLMTSAAGIFAGGDCVFGPRLIIDSVADGKRAAVGIDEYLRGQKHPDPIIEVEVFKRHGMPLDFLDIHRQAVPMLPLERRTGVTEVE
;
A
#
# COMPACT_ATOMS: atom_id res chain seq x y z
N MET A 1 5.48 -9.46 -21.21
CA MET A 1 6.72 -9.66 -20.40
C MET A 1 6.41 -9.32 -18.96
N ALA A 2 6.90 -10.10 -17.98
CA ALA A 2 6.69 -9.91 -16.54
C ALA A 2 8.04 -9.84 -15.80
N ILE A 3 8.82 -8.79 -16.09
CA ILE A 3 10.20 -8.61 -15.57
C ILE A 3 10.29 -7.59 -14.42
N GLY A 4 9.15 -7.16 -13.88
CA GLY A 4 9.06 -6.07 -12.92
C GLY A 4 8.87 -4.70 -13.57
N GLN A 5 8.79 -3.67 -12.73
CA GLN A 5 8.57 -2.28 -13.10
C GLN A 5 9.43 -1.35 -12.24
N ALA A 6 9.71 -0.16 -12.77
CA ALA A 6 10.44 0.89 -12.07
C ALA A 6 9.72 2.24 -12.29
N PRO A 7 9.76 3.16 -11.31
CA PRO A 7 9.15 4.48 -11.48
C PRO A 7 9.93 5.29 -12.52
N LYS A 8 9.20 6.00 -13.38
CA LYS A 8 9.79 6.97 -14.31
C LYS A 8 9.88 8.32 -13.62
N LEU A 9 11.10 8.73 -13.26
CA LEU A 9 11.35 9.94 -12.45
C LEU A 9 11.97 11.11 -13.24
N ASP A 10 12.01 11.02 -14.56
CA ASP A 10 12.62 12.03 -15.45
C ASP A 10 12.00 13.44 -15.34
N PHE A 11 10.81 13.54 -14.76
CA PHE A 11 10.14 14.80 -14.49
C PHE A 11 10.79 15.57 -13.34
N LEU A 12 11.41 14.88 -12.37
CA LEU A 12 12.15 15.48 -11.28
C LEU A 12 13.46 16.08 -11.81
N LYS A 13 13.64 17.36 -11.55
CA LYS A 13 14.83 18.15 -11.92
C LYS A 13 15.66 18.44 -10.67
N PRO A 14 16.96 18.74 -10.83
CA PRO A 14 17.81 19.08 -9.69
C PRO A 14 17.28 20.24 -8.83
N HIS A 15 16.55 21.20 -9.43
CA HIS A 15 15.97 22.34 -8.71
C HIS A 15 14.74 21.97 -7.87
N ASP A 16 14.12 20.80 -8.09
CA ASP A 16 13.00 20.33 -7.26
C ASP A 16 13.47 19.87 -5.88
N GLY A 17 14.78 19.65 -5.70
CA GLY A 17 15.37 19.31 -4.40
C GLY A 17 15.01 17.91 -3.89
N VAL A 18 14.46 17.03 -4.73
CA VAL A 18 14.11 15.64 -4.38
C VAL A 18 15.28 14.72 -4.72
N GLU A 19 15.86 14.10 -3.69
CA GLU A 19 16.96 13.14 -3.82
C GLU A 19 16.45 11.78 -4.31
N ILE A 20 17.24 11.16 -5.18
CA ILE A 20 16.98 9.82 -5.72
C ILE A 20 18.00 8.87 -5.09
N SER A 21 17.49 7.77 -4.53
CA SER A 21 18.32 6.71 -3.95
C SER A 21 19.15 5.99 -5.03
N PRO A 22 20.22 5.28 -4.66
CA PRO A 22 21.00 4.47 -5.61
C PRO A 22 20.20 3.40 -6.37
N ARG A 23 18.99 3.07 -5.90
CA ARG A 23 18.06 2.14 -6.56
C ARG A 23 17.15 2.81 -7.60
N GLY A 24 17.30 4.12 -7.84
CA GLY A 24 16.42 4.87 -8.75
C GLY A 24 15.04 5.14 -8.18
N LEU A 25 14.88 5.13 -6.86
CA LEU A 25 13.64 5.40 -6.14
C LEU A 25 13.73 6.74 -5.40
N ILE A 26 12.59 7.36 -5.10
CA ILE A 26 12.55 8.60 -4.31
C ILE A 26 13.11 8.33 -2.90
N ALA A 27 14.10 9.10 -2.48
CA ALA A 27 14.65 9.02 -1.14
C ALA A 27 13.76 9.78 -0.14
N VAL A 28 13.51 9.16 1.02
CA VAL A 28 12.67 9.74 2.08
C VAL A 28 13.25 9.44 3.45
N ASN A 29 12.86 10.24 4.44
CA ASN A 29 12.97 9.87 5.84
C ASN A 29 12.03 8.67 6.13
N PRO A 30 12.51 7.53 6.64
CA PRO A 30 11.69 6.33 6.80
C PRO A 30 10.57 6.48 7.85
N GLN A 31 10.72 7.39 8.81
CA GLN A 31 9.75 7.62 9.89
C GLN A 31 8.62 8.55 9.42
N THR A 32 8.96 9.66 8.75
CA THR A 32 7.97 10.68 8.35
C THR A 32 7.51 10.57 6.91
N LEU A 33 8.25 9.84 6.06
CA LEU A 33 8.10 9.77 4.61
C LEU A 33 8.30 11.10 3.85
N MET A 34 8.88 12.10 4.52
CA MET A 34 9.27 13.35 3.87
C MET A 34 10.50 13.12 3.00
N THR A 35 10.48 13.67 1.78
CA THR A 35 11.64 13.70 0.88
C THR A 35 12.67 14.73 1.38
N SER A 36 13.80 14.86 0.68
CA SER A 36 14.75 15.96 0.90
C SER A 36 14.17 17.34 0.57
N ALA A 37 13.11 17.42 -0.24
CA ALA A 37 12.35 18.64 -0.46
C ALA A 37 11.34 18.82 0.69
N ALA A 38 11.53 19.89 1.47
CA ALA A 38 10.70 20.18 2.63
C ALA A 38 9.21 20.31 2.26
N GLY A 39 8.35 19.64 3.01
CA GLY A 39 6.90 19.63 2.76
C GLY A 39 6.44 18.71 1.64
N ILE A 40 7.36 18.01 0.95
CA ILE A 40 7.05 17.00 -0.06
C ILE A 40 7.25 15.60 0.53
N PHE A 41 6.26 14.74 0.33
CA PHE A 41 6.22 13.39 0.90
C PHE A 41 5.98 12.35 -0.20
N ALA A 42 6.50 11.14 0.00
CA ALA A 42 6.32 10.04 -0.93
C ALA A 42 6.23 8.70 -0.20
N GLY A 43 5.48 7.74 -0.76
CA GLY A 43 5.31 6.40 -0.19
C GLY A 43 4.91 5.38 -1.25
N GLY A 44 4.84 4.11 -0.89
CA GLY A 44 4.54 3.02 -1.81
C GLY A 44 5.73 2.60 -2.68
N ASP A 45 5.44 2.06 -3.86
CA ASP A 45 6.44 1.44 -4.73
C ASP A 45 7.50 2.42 -5.27
N CYS A 46 7.18 3.72 -5.39
CA CYS A 46 8.13 4.73 -5.88
C CYS A 46 9.26 5.03 -4.88
N VAL A 47 9.10 4.61 -3.62
CA VAL A 47 10.08 4.79 -2.53
C VAL A 47 10.75 3.48 -2.17
N PHE A 48 9.96 2.40 -2.06
CA PHE A 48 10.43 1.11 -1.52
C PHE A 48 10.53 0.00 -2.56
N GLY A 49 10.12 0.25 -3.80
CA GLY A 49 10.00 -0.76 -4.85
C GLY A 49 8.75 -1.64 -4.67
N PRO A 50 8.52 -2.59 -5.62
CA PRO A 50 7.33 -3.42 -5.66
C PRO A 50 7.08 -4.20 -4.37
N ARG A 51 5.94 -3.96 -3.71
CA ARG A 51 5.50 -4.63 -2.47
C ARG A 51 4.01 -4.98 -2.49
N LEU A 52 3.47 -5.42 -1.35
CA LEU A 52 2.03 -5.68 -1.22
C LEU A 52 1.27 -4.35 -1.20
N ILE A 53 0.03 -4.37 -1.71
CA ILE A 53 -0.84 -3.18 -1.71
C ILE A 53 -1.06 -2.63 -0.29
N ILE A 54 -1.14 -3.51 0.71
CA ILE A 54 -1.32 -3.13 2.11
C ILE A 54 -0.14 -2.29 2.64
N ASP A 55 1.06 -2.51 2.12
CA ASP A 55 2.22 -1.73 2.49
C ASP A 55 2.13 -0.29 1.96
N SER A 56 1.63 -0.13 0.73
CA SER A 56 1.38 1.20 0.15
C SER A 56 0.29 1.95 0.90
N VAL A 57 -0.75 1.25 1.38
CA VAL A 57 -1.79 1.84 2.25
C VAL A 57 -1.19 2.29 3.59
N ALA A 58 -0.33 1.46 4.20
CA ALA A 58 0.35 1.81 5.44
C ALA A 58 1.29 3.02 5.26
N ASP A 59 2.01 3.10 4.14
CA ASP A 59 2.83 4.26 3.78
C ASP A 59 1.97 5.51 3.62
N GLY A 60 0.83 5.42 2.94
CA GLY A 60 -0.11 6.55 2.79
C GLY A 60 -0.59 7.08 4.14
N LYS A 61 -0.91 6.19 5.09
CA LYS A 61 -1.29 6.57 6.45
C LYS A 61 -0.14 7.30 7.18
N ARG A 62 1.08 6.79 7.07
CA ARG A 62 2.27 7.41 7.70
C ARG A 62 2.60 8.77 7.09
N ALA A 63 2.52 8.90 5.77
CA ALA A 63 2.72 10.17 5.08
C ALA A 63 1.65 11.19 5.49
N ALA A 64 0.38 10.78 5.64
CA ALA A 64 -0.69 11.67 6.10
C ALA A 64 -0.41 12.22 7.52
N VAL A 65 0.05 11.37 8.45
CA VAL A 65 0.50 11.81 9.77
C VAL A 65 1.67 12.79 9.64
N GLY A 66 2.70 12.44 8.88
CA GLY A 66 3.86 13.32 8.67
C GLY A 66 3.52 14.69 8.05
N ILE A 67 2.56 14.72 7.12
CA ILE A 67 2.04 15.97 6.53
C ILE A 67 1.34 16.81 7.59
N ASP A 68 0.45 16.22 8.38
CA ASP A 68 -0.28 16.93 9.43
C ASP A 68 0.68 17.48 10.50
N GLU A 69 1.66 16.67 10.94
CA GLU A 69 2.70 17.10 11.89
C GLU A 69 3.54 18.24 11.34
N TYR A 70 3.91 18.18 10.05
CA TYR A 70 4.69 19.23 9.38
C TYR A 70 3.91 20.55 9.29
N LEU A 71 2.63 20.48 8.92
CA LEU A 71 1.78 21.68 8.78
C LEU A 71 1.43 22.30 10.14
N ARG A 72 1.24 21.49 11.19
CA ARG A 72 0.88 21.96 12.53
C ARG A 72 2.08 22.30 13.41
N GLY A 73 3.26 21.77 13.10
CA GLY A 73 4.44 21.84 13.97
C GLY A 73 4.27 21.09 15.29
N GLN A 74 3.35 20.11 15.35
CA GLN A 74 3.04 19.32 16.54
C GLN A 74 3.02 17.83 16.18
N LYS A 75 3.58 16.99 17.05
CA LYS A 75 3.58 15.53 16.85
C LYS A 75 2.26 14.90 17.29
N HIS A 76 1.84 13.87 16.59
CA HIS A 76 0.76 13.01 17.05
C HIS A 76 1.22 12.20 18.26
N PRO A 77 0.33 11.94 19.24
CA PRO A 77 0.61 10.97 20.28
C PRO A 77 0.68 9.56 19.66
N ASP A 78 1.49 8.69 20.26
CA ASP A 78 1.52 7.29 19.85
C ASP A 78 0.14 6.64 20.05
N PRO A 79 -0.35 5.85 19.08
CA PRO A 79 -1.66 5.23 19.18
C PRO A 79 -1.66 4.17 20.28
N ILE A 80 -2.65 4.23 21.17
CA ILE A 80 -2.90 3.16 22.14
C ILE A 80 -3.63 2.04 21.39
N ILE A 81 -2.97 0.88 21.27
CA ILE A 81 -3.54 -0.30 20.61
C ILE A 81 -3.96 -1.28 21.70
N GLU A 82 -5.27 -1.47 21.84
CA GLU A 82 -5.84 -2.53 22.67
C GLU A 82 -6.18 -3.72 21.77
N VAL A 83 -5.58 -4.88 22.04
CA VAL A 83 -5.84 -6.12 21.30
C VAL A 83 -6.54 -7.10 22.23
N GLU A 84 -7.77 -7.48 21.90
CA GLU A 84 -8.47 -8.57 22.56
C GLU A 84 -8.34 -9.85 21.73
N VAL A 85 -7.72 -10.88 22.30
CA VAL A 85 -7.68 -12.21 21.67
C VAL A 85 -8.93 -12.98 22.04
N PHE A 86 -9.88 -13.08 21.11
CA PHE A 86 -11.11 -13.83 21.32
C PHE A 86 -10.83 -15.34 21.46
N LYS A 87 -11.17 -15.93 22.61
CA LYS A 87 -11.03 -17.37 22.89
C LYS A 87 -11.87 -18.28 21.97
N ARG A 88 -12.83 -17.73 21.22
CA ARG A 88 -13.78 -18.48 20.37
C ARG A 88 -13.33 -18.60 18.91
N HIS A 89 -12.22 -17.97 18.51
CA HIS A 89 -11.72 -18.08 17.14
C HIS A 89 -10.81 -19.31 17.02
N GLY A 90 -11.41 -20.48 16.78
CA GLY A 90 -10.72 -21.72 16.43
C GLY A 90 -11.09 -22.14 15.02
N MET A 91 -10.17 -22.81 14.32
CA MET A 91 -10.49 -23.51 13.08
C MET A 91 -11.59 -24.54 13.37
N PRO A 92 -12.70 -24.57 12.61
CA PRO A 92 -13.71 -25.62 12.77
C PRO A 92 -13.05 -27.01 12.70
N LEU A 93 -13.48 -27.96 13.54
CA LEU A 93 -12.86 -29.30 13.58
C LEU A 93 -12.80 -29.96 12.20
N ASP A 94 -13.88 -29.80 11.43
CA ASP A 94 -14.05 -30.46 10.13
C ASP A 94 -13.56 -29.58 8.97
N PHE A 95 -12.80 -28.51 9.24
CA PHE A 95 -12.36 -27.57 8.20
C PHE A 95 -11.61 -28.26 7.05
N LEU A 96 -10.83 -29.30 7.36
CA LEU A 96 -10.11 -30.09 6.37
C LEU A 96 -11.03 -31.04 5.57
N ASP A 97 -12.20 -31.35 6.11
CA ASP A 97 -13.20 -32.24 5.52
C ASP A 97 -14.27 -31.48 4.70
N ILE A 98 -14.23 -30.15 4.69
CA ILE A 98 -15.11 -29.33 3.84
C ILE A 98 -14.74 -29.55 2.38
N HIS A 99 -15.49 -30.41 1.71
CA HIS A 99 -15.37 -30.58 0.26
C HIS A 99 -15.63 -29.26 -0.47
N ARG A 100 -14.85 -29.04 -1.53
CA ARG A 100 -14.98 -27.87 -2.41
C ARG A 100 -16.43 -27.76 -2.88
N GLN A 101 -17.12 -26.74 -2.38
CA GLN A 101 -18.46 -26.42 -2.86
C GLN A 101 -18.34 -25.91 -4.30
N ALA A 102 -19.24 -26.36 -5.18
CA ALA A 102 -19.30 -25.82 -6.52
C ALA A 102 -19.70 -24.35 -6.41
N VAL A 103 -18.81 -23.45 -6.84
CA VAL A 103 -19.16 -22.03 -6.95
C VAL A 103 -20.28 -21.95 -7.99
N PRO A 104 -21.44 -21.36 -7.68
CA PRO A 104 -22.47 -21.13 -8.68
C PRO A 104 -21.87 -20.21 -9.74
N MET A 105 -21.55 -20.79 -10.90
CA MET A 105 -20.97 -20.08 -12.02
C MET A 105 -21.99 -20.00 -13.14
N LEU A 106 -21.96 -18.89 -13.87
CA LEU A 106 -22.70 -18.78 -15.13
C LEU A 106 -22.25 -19.89 -16.11
N PRO A 107 -23.12 -20.39 -16.99
CA PRO A 107 -22.74 -21.25 -18.11
C PRO A 107 -21.58 -20.64 -18.92
N LEU A 108 -20.70 -21.47 -19.50
CA LEU A 108 -19.47 -21.01 -20.17
C LEU A 108 -19.79 -19.99 -21.29
N GLU A 109 -20.90 -20.20 -21.98
CA GLU A 109 -21.45 -19.36 -23.05
C GLU A 109 -21.81 -17.96 -22.56
N ARG A 110 -22.10 -17.82 -21.25
CA ARG A 110 -22.39 -16.54 -20.58
C ARG A 110 -21.16 -15.95 -19.88
N ARG A 111 -19.98 -16.57 -19.96
CA ARG A 111 -18.73 -16.07 -19.36
C ARG A 111 -17.87 -15.26 -20.32
N THR A 112 -18.18 -15.28 -21.61
CA THR A 112 -17.44 -14.56 -22.64
C THR A 112 -18.27 -13.39 -23.17
N GLY A 113 -17.78 -12.17 -22.97
CA GLY A 113 -18.37 -10.94 -23.50
C GLY A 113 -18.34 -9.80 -22.48
N VAL A 114 -18.36 -8.57 -22.98
CA VAL A 114 -18.63 -7.34 -22.21
C VAL A 114 -20.09 -6.99 -22.51
N THR A 115 -21.04 -7.74 -21.96
CA THR A 115 -22.45 -7.41 -22.14
C THR A 115 -22.86 -6.56 -20.95
N GLU A 116 -23.29 -5.32 -21.19
CA GLU A 116 -23.87 -4.46 -20.15
C GLU A 116 -25.06 -5.16 -19.49
N VAL A 117 -25.08 -5.12 -18.17
CA VAL A 117 -26.21 -5.58 -17.36
C VAL A 117 -27.00 -4.31 -17.02
N GLU A 118 -28.21 -4.16 -17.58
CA GLU A 118 -29.20 -3.15 -17.14
C GLU A 118 -29.69 -3.43 -15.70
#